data_AF-A0A4Y4JY15-F1
#
_entry.id   AF-A0A4Y4JY15-F1
#
_cell.length_a   1.000
_cell.length_b   1.000
_cell.length_c   1.000
_cell.angle_alpha   90.00
_cell.angle_beta   90.00
_cell.angle_gamma   90.00
#
_symmetry.space_group_name_H-M   'P 1'
#
loop_
_entity.id
_entity.type
_entity.pdbx_description
1 polymer ?
#
loop_
_entity_poly.entity_id
_entity_poly.type
_entity_poly.pdbx_seq_one_letter_code
_entity_poly.pdbx_strand_id
1 'polypeptide(L)' 'MNHLRDSNDAQLRILPTSPEVGQLFTGWSGELATCRKFAPIARNYTAAKLMSQVGLRVSEVQGLGLDDI' A
#
# COMPACT_ATOMS: atom_id res chain seq x y z
N MET A 1 -2.24 -4.76 16.08
CA MET A 1 -1.25 -3.73 16.44
C MET A 1 0.12 -4.24 15.99
N ASN A 2 0.86 -3.46 15.18
CA ASN A 2 2.21 -3.82 14.72
C ASN A 2 3.17 -3.77 15.92
N HIS A 3 3.32 -4.88 16.62
CA HIS A 3 4.22 -4.99 17.76
C HIS A 3 5.59 -5.44 17.23
N LEU A 4 6.61 -4.60 17.39
CA LEU A 4 8.00 -5.01 17.18
C LEU A 4 8.38 -5.82 18.41
N ARG A 5 8.35 -7.15 18.31
CA ARG A 5 8.81 -8.03 19.39
C ARG A 5 10.32 -7.89 19.50
N ASP A 6 10.72 -7.30 20.62
CA ASP A 6 12.08 -7.04 21.03
C ASP A 6 12.88 -8.36 21.09
N SER A 7 13.91 -8.45 20.27
CA SER A 7 14.95 -9.48 20.32
C SER A 7 16.20 -8.88 19.68
N ASN A 8 16.72 -7.83 20.32
CA ASN A 8 18.11 -7.35 20.28
C ASN A 8 18.96 -7.68 19.04
N ASP A 9 18.42 -7.35 17.87
CA ASP A 9 19.11 -7.03 16.62
C ASP A 9 18.24 -5.94 16.03
N ALA A 10 18.77 -4.73 15.85
CA ALA A 10 17.99 -3.62 15.32
C ALA A 10 17.67 -3.94 13.85
N GLN A 11 16.61 -4.71 13.60
CA GLN A 11 15.99 -4.90 12.29
C GLN A 11 15.45 -3.54 11.84
N LEU A 12 16.36 -2.71 11.35
CA LEU A 12 16.07 -1.47 10.67
C LEU A 12 15.20 -1.84 9.48
N ARG A 13 13.90 -1.57 9.62
CA ARG A 13 12.98 -1.57 8.48
C ARG A 13 13.32 -0.36 7.62
N ILE A 14 14.24 -0.56 6.68
CA ILE A 14 14.54 0.42 5.65
C ILE A 14 13.28 0.57 4.79
N LEU A 15 12.69 1.76 4.82
CA LEU A 15 11.56 2.10 3.97
C LEU A 15 12.06 2.25 2.52
N PRO A 16 11.26 1.86 1.53
CA PRO A 16 11.57 2.15 0.13
C PRO A 16 11.65 3.67 -0.08
N THR A 17 12.57 4.10 -0.92
CA THR A 17 12.74 5.49 -1.32
C THR A 17 11.58 5.94 -2.21
N SER A 18 11.31 7.25 -2.26
CA SER A 18 10.23 7.79 -3.10
C SER A 18 10.31 7.37 -4.58
N PRO A 19 11.49 7.30 -5.22
CA PRO A 19 11.61 6.78 -6.58
C PRO A 19 11.20 5.31 -6.72
N GLU A 20 11.56 4.44 -5.78
CA GLU A 20 11.21 3.01 -5.80
C GLU A 20 9.69 2.83 -5.65
N VAL A 21 9.08 3.61 -4.74
CA VAL A 21 7.62 3.65 -4.59
C VAL A 21 6.95 4.14 -5.89
N GLY A 22 7.51 5.16 -6.53
CA GLY A 22 7.04 5.67 -7.82
C GLY A 22 7.10 4.62 -8.93
N GLN A 23 8.19 3.88 -9.03
CA GLN A 23 8.36 2.81 -10.01
C GLN A 23 7.35 1.68 -9.79
N LEU A 24 7.14 1.25 -8.54
CA LEU A 24 6.15 0.23 -8.20
C LEU A 24 4.75 0.61 -8.70
N PHE A 25 4.27 1.81 -8.34
CA PHE A 25 2.92 2.23 -8.72
C PHE A 25 2.77 2.54 -10.21
N THR A 26 3.85 2.94 -10.89
CA THR A 26 3.85 3.10 -12.34
C THR A 26 3.67 1.76 -13.03
N GLY A 27 4.46 0.74 -12.67
CA GLY A 27 4.33 -0.61 -13.21
C GLY A 27 2.97 -1.23 -12.94
N TRP A 28 2.50 -1.16 -11.70
CA TRP A 28 1.19 -1.70 -11.32
C TRP A 28 0.03 -1.00 -12.05
N SER A 29 0.12 0.32 -12.28
CA SER A 29 -0.90 1.03 -13.08
C SER A 29 -0.95 0.54 -14.53
N GLY A 30 0.19 0.14 -15.10
CA GLY A 30 0.25 -0.48 -16.43
C GLY A 30 -0.42 -1.86 -16.46
N GLU A 31 -0.23 -2.68 -15.42
CA GLU A 31 -0.89 -3.98 -15.31
C GLU A 31 -2.41 -3.88 -15.15
N LEU A 32 -2.91 -2.83 -14.49
CA LEU A 32 -4.36 -2.62 -14.35
C LEU A 32 -5.06 -2.54 -15.71
N ALA A 33 -4.40 -1.97 -16.72
CA ALA A 33 -4.95 -1.82 -18.06
C ALA A 33 -5.15 -3.15 -18.81
N THR A 34 -4.44 -4.21 -18.43
CA THR A 34 -4.41 -5.49 -19.15
C THR A 34 -4.89 -6.67 -18.32
N CYS A 35 -5.12 -6.48 -17.02
CA CYS A 35 -5.45 -7.57 -16.11
C CYS A 35 -6.85 -8.17 -16.35
N ARG A 36 -6.96 -9.51 -16.23
CA ARG A 36 -8.23 -10.23 -16.40
C ARG A 36 -9.29 -9.88 -15.34
N LYS A 37 -8.85 -9.60 -14.10
CA LYS A 37 -9.73 -9.34 -12.94
C LYS A 37 -9.53 -7.92 -12.44
N PHE A 38 -10.06 -6.96 -13.19
CA PHE A 38 -9.88 -5.54 -12.90
C PHE A 38 -10.33 -5.13 -11.50
N ALA A 39 -11.58 -5.40 -11.12
CA ALA A 39 -12.16 -4.92 -9.87
C ALA A 39 -11.33 -5.21 -8.59
N PRO A 40 -10.92 -6.46 -8.30
CA PRO A 40 -10.12 -6.74 -7.11
C PRO A 40 -8.71 -6.15 -7.18
N ILE A 41 -8.11 -6.07 -8.37
CA ILE A 41 -6.76 -5.53 -8.54
C ILE A 41 -6.77 -4.00 -8.38
N ALA A 42 -7.76 -3.32 -8.96
CA ALA A 42 -7.97 -1.87 -8.82
C ALA A 42 -8.21 -1.48 -7.35
N ARG A 43 -9.00 -2.27 -6.60
CA ARG A 43 -9.19 -2.08 -5.16
C ARG A 43 -7.87 -2.16 -4.39
N ASN A 44 -7.08 -3.20 -4.63
CA ASN A 44 -5.80 -3.39 -3.96
C ASN A 44 -4.79 -2.29 -4.31
N TYR A 45 -4.76 -1.88 -5.58
CA TYR A 45 -3.93 -0.76 -6.04
C TYR A 45 -4.29 0.52 -5.29
N THR A 46 -5.59 0.86 -5.25
CA THR A 46 -6.07 2.09 -4.62
C THR A 46 -5.76 2.09 -3.12
N ALA A 47 -6.02 0.97 -2.43
CA ALA A 47 -5.70 0.80 -1.02
C ALA A 47 -4.19 0.97 -0.75
N ALA A 48 -3.33 0.30 -1.53
CA ALA A 48 -1.88 0.40 -1.40
C ALA A 48 -1.38 1.81 -1.69
N LYS A 49 -1.93 2.48 -2.71
CA LYS A 49 -1.57 3.85 -3.07
C LYS A 49 -1.89 4.82 -1.94
N LEU A 50 -3.09 4.70 -1.36
CA LEU A 50 -3.51 5.53 -0.24
C LEU A 50 -2.62 5.31 1.00
N MET A 51 -2.32 4.05 1.34
CA MET A 51 -1.40 3.74 2.44
C MET A 51 -0.01 4.33 2.21
N SER A 52 0.50 4.32 0.96
CA SER A 52 1.81 4.91 0.64
C SER A 52 1.85 6.43 0.76
N GLN A 53 0.71 7.10 0.59
CA GLN A 53 0.62 8.56 0.60
C GLN A 53 0.33 9.12 2.00
N VAL A 54 -0.54 8.45 2.76
CA VAL A 54 -1.09 8.98 4.03
C VAL A 54 -0.60 8.17 5.25
N GLY A 55 0.00 6.99 5.04
CA GLY A 55 0.51 6.16 6.14
C GLY A 55 -0.56 5.42 6.92
N LEU A 56 -1.76 5.26 6.36
CA LEU A 56 -2.87 4.52 6.98
C LEU A 56 -2.48 3.06 7.25
N ARG A 57 -2.96 2.53 8.37
CA ARG A 57 -2.91 1.10 8.67
C ARG A 57 -3.91 0.35 7.80
N VAL A 58 -3.63 -0.91 7.52
CA VAL A 58 -4.53 -1.79 6.75
C VAL A 58 -5.94 -1.84 7.35
N SER A 59 -6.04 -1.85 8.69
CA SER A 59 -7.33 -1.85 9.40
C SER A 59 -8.13 -0.56 9.20
N GLU A 60 -7.46 0.58 9.01
CA GLU A 60 -8.12 1.87 8.77
C GLU A 60 -8.64 1.92 7.34
N VAL A 61 -7.82 1.51 6.37
CA VAL A 61 -8.22 1.46 4.95
C VAL A 61 -9.38 0.50 4.70
N GLN A 62 -9.48 -0.58 5.46
CA GLN A 62 -10.59 -1.53 5.35
C GLN A 62 -11.95 -0.88 5.69
N GLY A 63 -11.96 0.12 6.58
CA GLY A 63 -13.18 0.80 7.03
C GLY A 63 -13.62 1.97 6.16
N LEU A 64 -12.79 2.41 5.22
CA LEU A 64 -13.08 3.59 4.41
C LEU A 64 -14.28 3.38 3.47
N GLY A 65 -15.20 4.34 3.53
CA GLY A 65 -16.32 4.52 2.62
C GLY A 65 -16.15 5.76 1.74
N LEU A 66 -17.15 6.03 0.91
CA LEU A 66 -17.18 7.25 0.08
C LEU A 66 -17.52 8.51 0.89
N ASP A 67 -18.16 8.37 2.04
CA ASP A 67 -18.50 9.47 2.94
C ASP A 67 -17.28 10.04 3.71
N ASP A 68 -16.11 9.39 3.60
CA ASP A 68 -14.86 9.79 4.25
C ASP A 68 -13.98 10.73 3.39
N ILE A 69 -14.48 11.19 2.23
CA ILE A 69 -13.77 12.04 1.27
C ILE A 69 -14.21 13.50 1.39
#